data_AF-A0A438XNS6-F1
#
_entry.id   AF-A0A438XNS6-F1
#
_cell.length_a   1.000
_cell.length_b   1.000
_cell.length_c   1.000
_cell.angle_alpha   90.00
_cell.angle_beta   90.00
_cell.angle_gamma   90.00
#
_symmetry.space_group_name_H-M   'P 1'
#
loop_
_entity.id
_entity.type
_entity.pdbx_description
1 polymer ?
#
loop_
_entity_poly.entity_id
_entity_poly.type
_entity_poly.pdbx_seq_one_letter_code
_entity_poly.pdbx_strand_id
1 'polypeptide(L)'
;MNPQPTTKKPLKSLLAASSGNLVEWYDFYAYAFLAPYFAKEFTHTNDPTLALISAFLVFMLGFFMRPLGSLFFGKLGDKKGRKTSMVYSIILMALGSFMLALLPTKEIVGEWAFLFLLLARLLQGFSVGGEYGVVATYLSELGKNGKKGFYGSFQYVTLVGGQLLAIFSLFIVENIYTHEQISAFAWRYLFALGGILALLSLFLRNIMEETMDSKTTSKTTIKEETQRGSLKELLHHKKALMIVFGLTMGGSLCFYTFTVYLKIFLTNSSSFSPKESSFIMLLALSYFIFLQPLCGMLADKIKRTQMLMVFAITGLIVTPVVFYGIKHATSVYEALFYEILALSSMSFYTCIAGVIK
;
A
#
# COMPACT_ATOMS: atom_id res chain seq x y z
N MET A 1 -2.99 37.70 -25.77
CA MET A 1 -3.18 36.24 -25.69
C MET A 1 -1.94 35.63 -25.08
N ASN A 2 -1.99 35.20 -23.82
CA ASN A 2 -0.87 34.49 -23.20
C ASN A 2 -0.81 33.05 -23.75
N PRO A 3 0.37 32.57 -24.17
CA PRO A 3 0.51 31.19 -24.63
C PRO A 3 0.24 30.24 -23.45
N GLN A 4 -0.69 29.29 -23.64
CA GLN A 4 -0.89 28.22 -22.69
C GLN A 4 0.36 27.33 -22.65
N PRO A 5 0.88 26.98 -21.46
CA PRO A 5 2.03 26.08 -21.39
C PRO A 5 1.62 24.71 -21.92
N THR A 6 2.29 24.29 -22.99
CA THR A 6 2.09 23.01 -23.68
C THR A 6 2.33 21.85 -22.72
N THR A 7 1.29 21.03 -22.54
CA THR A 7 1.19 19.83 -21.72
C THR A 7 2.01 18.63 -22.24
N LYS A 8 3.32 18.80 -22.46
CA LYS A 8 4.22 17.73 -22.95
C LYS A 8 5.09 17.05 -21.87
N LYS A 9 4.72 17.13 -20.59
CA LYS A 9 5.39 16.37 -19.49
C LYS A 9 4.48 15.44 -18.62
N PRO A 10 3.35 14.86 -19.08
CA PRO A 10 2.50 14.06 -18.18
C PRO A 10 3.07 12.66 -17.87
N LEU A 11 3.60 11.93 -18.86
CA LEU A 11 3.88 10.49 -18.69
C LEU A 11 5.16 10.21 -17.89
N LYS A 12 6.26 10.92 -18.16
CA LYS A 12 7.52 10.74 -17.41
C LYS A 12 7.35 11.13 -15.93
N SER A 13 6.65 12.23 -15.68
CA SER A 13 6.38 12.69 -14.32
C SER A 13 5.40 11.76 -13.58
N LEU A 14 4.40 11.22 -14.27
CA LEU A 14 3.50 10.21 -13.73
C LEU A 14 4.26 8.92 -13.38
N LEU A 15 5.08 8.39 -14.29
CA LEU A 15 5.84 7.17 -14.06
C LEU A 15 6.79 7.29 -12.86
N ALA A 16 7.49 8.41 -12.75
CA ALA A 16 8.40 8.63 -11.63
C ALA A 16 7.66 8.86 -10.30
N ALA A 17 6.51 9.55 -10.29
CA ALA A 17 5.65 9.66 -9.11
C ALA A 17 5.05 8.30 -8.69
N SER A 18 4.60 7.50 -9.65
CA SER A 18 4.06 6.16 -9.42
C SER A 18 5.13 5.16 -8.98
N SER A 19 6.38 5.31 -9.41
CA SER A 19 7.47 4.41 -9.05
C SER A 19 7.78 4.38 -7.55
N GLY A 20 7.79 5.54 -6.89
CA GLY A 20 8.02 5.61 -5.43
C GLY A 20 6.90 4.91 -4.66
N ASN A 21 5.65 5.17 -5.04
CA ASN A 21 4.49 4.52 -4.44
C ASN A 21 4.50 3.00 -4.68
N LEU A 22 4.84 2.54 -5.89
CA LEU A 22 4.95 1.11 -6.21
C LEU A 22 5.95 0.39 -5.29
N VAL A 23 7.14 0.97 -5.11
CA VAL A 23 8.19 0.37 -4.27
C VAL A 23 7.82 0.40 -2.79
N GLU A 24 7.21 1.50 -2.33
CA GLU A 24 6.69 1.56 -0.97
C GLU A 24 5.74 0.40 -0.69
N TRP A 25 4.73 0.23 -1.56
CA TRP A 25 3.74 -0.81 -1.38
C TRP A 25 4.33 -2.20 -1.55
N TYR A 26 5.33 -2.37 -2.43
CA TYR A 26 6.09 -3.61 -2.53
C TYR A 26 6.64 -4.05 -1.17
N ASP A 27 7.43 -3.21 -0.48
CA ASP A 27 8.05 -3.60 0.78
C ASP A 27 7.04 -3.81 1.91
N PHE A 28 5.92 -3.10 1.82
CA PHE A 28 4.83 -3.23 2.75
C PHE A 28 4.16 -4.61 2.61
N TYR A 29 3.79 -4.99 1.39
CA TYR A 29 3.16 -6.29 1.13
C TYR A 29 4.12 -7.46 1.21
N ALA A 30 5.39 -7.27 0.84
CA ALA A 30 6.43 -8.28 1.01
C ALA A 30 6.50 -8.73 2.47
N TYR A 31 6.43 -7.80 3.42
CA TYR A 31 6.35 -8.15 4.84
C TYR A 31 5.16 -9.01 5.18
N ALA A 32 3.97 -8.57 4.79
CA ALA A 32 2.74 -9.26 5.15
C ALA A 32 2.69 -10.68 4.56
N PHE A 33 3.19 -10.86 3.33
CA PHE A 33 3.25 -12.16 2.67
C PHE A 33 4.37 -13.06 3.18
N LEU A 34 5.48 -12.48 3.65
CA LEU A 34 6.63 -13.21 4.22
C LEU A 34 6.49 -13.48 5.72
N ALA A 35 5.62 -12.76 6.43
CA ALA A 35 5.43 -12.92 7.88
C ALA A 35 5.17 -14.37 8.30
N PRO A 36 4.39 -15.20 7.57
CA PRO A 36 4.24 -16.61 7.89
C PRO A 36 5.55 -17.42 7.89
N TYR A 37 6.57 -16.97 7.16
CA TYR A 37 7.87 -17.64 7.05
C TYR A 37 8.85 -17.22 8.14
N PHE A 38 8.97 -15.91 8.43
CA PHE A 38 9.99 -15.43 9.36
C PHE A 38 9.48 -15.16 10.78
N ALA A 39 8.16 -15.09 11.05
CA ALA A 39 7.65 -14.60 12.33
C ALA A 39 8.18 -15.35 13.57
N LYS A 40 8.41 -16.66 13.44
CA LYS A 40 8.95 -17.48 14.54
C LYS A 40 10.42 -17.13 14.88
N GLU A 41 11.20 -16.70 13.89
CA GLU A 41 12.61 -16.33 14.05
C GLU A 41 12.82 -15.08 14.93
N PHE A 42 11.75 -14.31 15.17
CA PHE A 42 11.79 -13.05 15.89
C PHE A 42 10.88 -13.02 17.12
N THR A 43 10.25 -14.12 17.50
CA THR A 43 9.29 -14.16 18.61
C THR A 43 9.67 -15.20 19.67
N HIS A 44 9.04 -15.12 20.85
CA HIS A 44 9.31 -16.03 21.98
C HIS A 44 8.36 -17.22 22.05
N THR A 45 7.35 -17.21 21.19
CA THR A 45 6.29 -18.20 21.21
C THR A 45 6.57 -19.31 20.20
N ASN A 46 6.34 -20.54 20.64
CA ASN A 46 6.33 -21.70 19.74
C ASN A 46 4.98 -21.84 19.01
N ASP A 47 3.95 -21.10 19.44
CA ASP A 47 2.65 -21.05 18.77
C ASP A 47 2.76 -20.21 17.48
N PRO A 48 2.60 -20.83 16.29
CA PRO A 48 2.66 -20.11 15.01
C PRO A 48 1.66 -18.96 14.90
N THR A 49 0.49 -19.09 15.54
CA THR A 49 -0.58 -18.09 15.52
C THR A 49 -0.15 -16.85 16.27
N LEU A 50 0.36 -17.03 17.49
CA LEU A 50 0.87 -15.92 18.30
C LEU A 50 2.08 -15.25 17.63
N ALA A 51 2.98 -16.03 17.02
CA ALA A 51 4.12 -15.47 16.28
C ALA A 51 3.64 -14.57 15.14
N LEU A 52 2.66 -15.03 14.36
CA LEU A 52 2.09 -14.27 13.26
C LEU A 52 1.36 -13.02 13.74
N ILE A 53 0.59 -13.11 14.85
CA ILE A 53 -0.04 -11.95 15.49
C ILE A 53 1.02 -10.92 15.88
N SER A 54 2.12 -11.33 16.50
CA SER A 54 3.23 -10.42 16.86
C SER A 54 3.85 -9.75 15.63
N ALA A 55 4.07 -10.49 14.54
CA ALA A 55 4.56 -9.91 13.29
C ALA A 55 3.58 -8.87 12.71
N PHE A 56 2.27 -9.14 12.75
CA PHE A 56 1.23 -8.19 12.32
C PHE A 56 1.05 -7.01 13.29
N LEU A 57 1.33 -7.17 14.57
CA LEU A 57 1.40 -6.04 15.50
C LEU A 57 2.54 -5.09 15.12
N VAL A 58 3.71 -5.62 14.78
CA VAL A 58 4.81 -4.79 14.26
C VAL A 58 4.41 -4.10 12.94
N PHE A 59 3.70 -4.81 12.05
CA PHE A 59 3.15 -4.25 10.82
C PHE A 59 2.18 -3.08 11.10
N MET A 60 1.26 -3.27 12.06
CA MET A 60 0.33 -2.24 12.52
C MET A 60 1.08 -1.03 13.08
N LEU A 61 2.09 -1.23 13.93
CA LEU A 61 2.88 -0.13 14.49
C LEU A 61 3.62 0.67 13.39
N GLY A 62 4.04 0.03 12.31
CA GLY A 62 4.53 0.71 11.11
C GLY A 62 3.53 1.70 10.50
N PHE A 63 2.22 1.36 10.49
CA PHE A 63 1.18 2.31 10.05
C PHE A 63 1.06 3.53 10.98
N PHE A 64 1.17 3.33 12.29
CA PHE A 64 1.11 4.44 13.26
C PHE A 64 2.26 5.44 13.08
N MET A 65 3.37 5.04 12.47
CA MET A 65 4.46 5.94 12.14
C MET A 65 4.19 6.81 10.90
N ARG A 66 3.25 6.43 10.02
CA ARG A 66 2.96 7.20 8.79
C ARG A 66 2.45 8.61 9.09
N PRO A 67 1.51 8.87 10.02
CA PRO A 67 1.14 10.24 10.41
C PRO A 67 2.30 11.07 10.96
N LEU A 68 3.22 10.46 11.71
CA LEU A 68 4.41 11.16 12.22
C LEU A 68 5.36 11.52 11.07
N GLY A 69 5.54 10.59 10.13
CA GLY A 69 6.25 10.81 8.89
C GLY A 69 5.63 11.94 8.05
N SER A 70 4.30 11.98 7.94
CA SER A 70 3.58 12.95 7.12
C SER A 70 3.82 14.37 7.61
N LEU A 71 3.77 14.56 8.94
CA LEU A 71 4.04 15.83 9.59
C LEU A 71 5.50 16.25 9.43
N PHE A 72 6.44 15.31 9.55
CA PHE A 72 7.87 15.59 9.43
C PHE A 72 8.27 15.92 7.99
N PHE A 73 7.99 15.03 7.05
CA PHE A 73 8.34 15.19 5.63
C PHE A 73 7.51 16.30 4.95
N GLY A 74 6.30 16.57 5.42
CA GLY A 74 5.51 17.74 5.01
C GLY A 74 6.24 19.04 5.36
N LYS A 75 6.55 19.25 6.64
CA LYS A 75 7.31 20.44 7.10
C LYS A 75 8.68 20.55 6.45
N LEU A 76 9.37 19.43 6.23
CA LEU A 76 10.66 19.40 5.54
C LEU A 76 10.53 19.81 4.07
N GLY A 77 9.45 19.37 3.41
CA GLY A 77 9.12 19.75 2.04
C GLY A 77 8.82 21.24 1.90
N ASP A 78 8.10 21.82 2.87
CA ASP A 78 7.79 23.25 2.90
C ASP A 78 9.04 24.11 3.18
N LYS A 79 9.95 23.64 4.05
CA LYS A 79 11.16 24.40 4.44
C LYS A 79 12.35 24.25 3.49
N LYS A 80 12.63 23.02 3.03
CA LYS A 80 13.85 22.66 2.25
C LYS A 80 13.54 22.22 0.82
N GLY A 81 12.29 22.31 0.40
CA GLY A 81 11.82 21.89 -0.91
C GLY A 81 11.34 20.44 -0.95
N ARG A 82 10.31 20.19 -1.77
CA ARG A 82 9.65 18.88 -1.91
C ARG A 82 10.59 17.78 -2.38
N LYS A 83 11.49 18.10 -3.32
CA LYS A 83 12.50 17.15 -3.85
C LYS A 83 13.39 16.62 -2.73
N THR A 84 13.96 17.50 -1.92
CA THR A 84 14.81 17.16 -0.78
C THR A 84 14.09 16.24 0.21
N SER A 85 12.85 16.58 0.55
CA SER A 85 12.03 15.77 1.45
C SER A 85 11.79 14.35 0.92
N MET A 86 11.43 14.23 -0.35
CA MET A 86 11.21 12.95 -1.02
C MET A 86 12.48 12.09 -1.10
N VAL A 87 13.64 12.70 -1.42
CA VAL A 87 14.92 11.99 -1.47
C VAL A 87 15.25 11.38 -0.10
N TYR A 88 15.11 12.14 0.99
CA TYR A 88 15.36 11.62 2.33
C TYR A 88 14.39 10.50 2.73
N SER A 89 13.11 10.64 2.36
CA SER A 89 12.10 9.60 2.56
C SER A 89 12.51 8.30 1.86
N ILE A 90 12.88 8.33 0.58
CA ILE A 90 13.26 7.12 -0.17
C ILE A 90 14.54 6.48 0.37
N ILE A 91 15.54 7.29 0.75
CA ILE A 91 16.77 6.77 1.38
C ILE A 91 16.44 6.05 2.69
N LEU A 92 15.56 6.63 3.50
CA LEU A 92 15.14 6.04 4.76
C LEU A 92 14.35 4.74 4.57
N MET A 93 13.52 4.69 3.52
CA MET A 93 12.82 3.48 3.08
C MET A 93 13.82 2.39 2.69
N ALA A 94 14.77 2.70 1.80
CA ALA A 94 15.80 1.77 1.36
C ALA A 94 16.62 1.23 2.55
N LEU A 95 16.99 2.11 3.49
CA LEU A 95 17.67 1.72 4.72
C LEU A 95 16.83 0.74 5.55
N GLY A 96 15.54 1.01 5.74
CA GLY A 96 14.62 0.10 6.44
C GLY A 96 14.54 -1.27 5.79
N SER A 97 14.45 -1.33 4.46
CA SER A 97 14.39 -2.58 3.70
C SER A 97 15.70 -3.38 3.79
N PHE A 98 16.86 -2.72 3.70
CA PHE A 98 18.15 -3.39 3.94
C PHE A 98 18.34 -3.83 5.39
N MET A 99 17.87 -3.05 6.36
CA MET A 99 17.88 -3.45 7.78
C MET A 99 17.10 -4.73 8.00
N LEU A 100 15.93 -4.89 7.36
CA LEU A 100 15.15 -6.12 7.41
C LEU A 100 15.87 -7.30 6.74
N ALA A 101 16.49 -7.07 5.58
CA ALA A 101 17.26 -8.10 4.89
C ALA A 101 18.44 -8.61 5.73
N LEU A 102 19.10 -7.73 6.47
CA LEU A 102 20.29 -8.03 7.30
C LEU A 102 19.96 -8.30 8.77
N LEU A 103 18.68 -8.35 9.13
CA LEU A 103 18.25 -8.39 10.52
C LEU A 103 18.70 -9.67 11.23
N PRO A 104 19.43 -9.62 12.36
CA PRO A 104 19.82 -10.85 13.06
C PRO A 104 18.60 -11.54 13.68
N THR A 105 18.54 -12.87 13.59
CA THR A 105 17.47 -13.67 14.20
C THR A 105 17.68 -13.82 15.70
N LYS A 106 16.66 -14.34 16.38
CA LYS A 106 16.72 -14.64 17.82
C LYS A 106 17.87 -15.58 18.19
N GLU A 107 18.27 -16.49 17.32
CA GLU A 107 19.41 -17.38 17.57
C GLU A 107 20.73 -16.60 17.75
N ILE A 108 20.87 -15.44 17.10
CA ILE A 108 22.11 -14.64 17.10
C ILE A 108 22.11 -13.61 18.24
N VAL A 109 21.01 -12.88 18.41
CA VAL A 109 20.92 -11.72 19.33
C VAL A 109 19.89 -11.87 20.44
N GLY A 110 19.26 -13.04 20.57
CA GLY A 110 18.24 -13.31 21.57
C GLY A 110 17.03 -12.38 21.42
N GLU A 111 16.54 -11.90 22.56
CA GLU A 111 15.29 -11.13 22.67
C GLU A 111 15.34 -9.78 21.92
N TRP A 112 16.54 -9.28 21.62
CA TRP A 112 16.73 -8.05 20.85
C TRP A 112 16.28 -8.16 19.39
N ALA A 113 16.14 -9.38 18.85
CA ALA A 113 15.70 -9.61 17.48
C ALA A 113 14.32 -8.96 17.20
N PHE A 114 13.37 -9.11 18.13
CA PHE A 114 12.04 -8.48 18.00
C PHE A 114 12.13 -6.95 18.01
N LEU A 115 12.99 -6.38 18.86
CA LEU A 115 13.18 -4.94 18.92
C LEU A 115 13.81 -4.40 17.63
N PHE A 116 14.80 -5.09 17.07
CA PHE A 116 15.38 -4.68 15.79
C PHE A 116 14.37 -4.77 14.64
N LEU A 117 13.54 -5.83 14.62
CA LEU A 117 12.43 -5.96 13.66
C LEU A 117 11.48 -4.77 13.77
N LEU A 118 11.09 -4.43 15.00
CA LEU A 118 10.24 -3.29 15.28
C LEU A 118 10.89 -1.98 14.81
N LEU A 119 12.14 -1.71 15.19
CA LEU A 119 12.84 -0.47 14.80
C LEU A 119 12.95 -0.32 13.29
N ALA A 120 13.33 -1.38 12.58
CA ALA A 120 13.38 -1.36 11.11
C ALA A 120 12.00 -1.03 10.50
N ARG A 121 10.92 -1.58 11.07
CA ARG A 121 9.54 -1.34 10.63
C ARG A 121 9.03 0.06 10.96
N LEU A 122 9.37 0.61 12.12
CA LEU A 122 9.01 1.98 12.48
C LEU A 122 9.73 2.99 11.58
N LEU A 123 11.01 2.75 11.28
CA LEU A 123 11.81 3.55 10.36
C LEU A 123 11.18 3.59 8.97
N GLN A 124 10.81 2.42 8.46
CA GLN A 124 10.16 2.29 7.17
C GLN A 124 8.78 2.95 7.16
N GLY A 125 7.94 2.71 8.18
CA GLY A 125 6.62 3.35 8.30
C GLY A 125 6.69 4.87 8.40
N PHE A 126 7.72 5.40 9.06
CA PHE A 126 7.98 6.84 9.14
C PHE A 126 8.37 7.43 7.77
N SER A 127 9.17 6.73 6.97
CA SER A 127 9.62 7.21 5.65
C SER A 127 8.46 7.54 4.69
N VAL A 128 7.36 6.83 4.82
CA VAL A 128 6.21 6.83 3.89
C VAL A 128 5.30 8.04 4.02
N GLY A 129 5.32 8.73 5.16
CA GLY A 129 4.18 9.52 5.61
C GLY A 129 3.69 10.65 4.70
N GLY A 130 4.47 11.18 3.77
CA GLY A 130 4.09 12.37 2.99
C GLY A 130 3.50 12.13 1.58
N GLU A 131 3.72 10.96 0.97
CA GLU A 131 3.53 10.82 -0.48
C GLU A 131 2.10 10.42 -0.89
N TYR A 132 1.46 9.54 -0.11
CA TYR A 132 0.17 8.92 -0.46
C TYR A 132 -0.94 9.93 -0.78
N GLY A 133 -1.13 10.94 0.08
CA GLY A 133 -2.19 11.95 -0.11
C GLY A 133 -1.95 12.91 -1.28
N VAL A 134 -0.67 13.13 -1.62
CA VAL A 134 -0.28 14.00 -2.73
C VAL A 134 -0.60 13.33 -4.06
N VAL A 135 -0.29 12.04 -4.21
CA VAL A 135 -0.57 11.29 -5.45
C VAL A 135 -2.07 11.18 -5.68
N ALA A 136 -2.86 10.83 -4.66
CA ALA A 136 -4.32 10.72 -4.79
C ALA A 136 -4.98 12.04 -5.21
N THR A 137 -4.51 13.17 -4.65
CA THR A 137 -5.01 14.49 -5.02
C THR A 137 -4.58 14.88 -6.44
N TYR A 138 -3.31 14.69 -6.78
CA TYR A 138 -2.79 14.97 -8.11
C TYR A 138 -3.53 14.18 -9.21
N LEU A 139 -3.69 12.86 -9.04
CA LEU A 139 -4.35 12.01 -10.03
C LEU A 139 -5.82 12.39 -10.22
N SER A 140 -6.55 12.65 -9.14
CA SER A 140 -7.96 13.06 -9.24
C SER A 140 -8.14 14.46 -9.85
N GLU A 141 -7.16 15.35 -9.70
CA GLU A 141 -7.14 16.68 -10.32
C GLU A 141 -6.83 16.65 -11.81
N LEU A 142 -6.08 15.66 -12.30
CA LEU A 142 -5.88 15.42 -13.74
C LEU A 142 -7.21 15.09 -14.46
N GLY A 143 -8.19 14.54 -13.73
CA GLY A 143 -9.51 14.21 -14.23
C GLY A 143 -10.37 15.44 -14.55
N LYS A 144 -10.20 16.01 -15.76
CA LYS A 144 -11.13 17.02 -16.31
C LYS A 144 -12.41 16.36 -16.86
N ASN A 145 -13.49 17.14 -16.97
CA ASN A 145 -14.74 16.77 -17.66
C ASN A 145 -15.42 15.48 -17.14
N GLY A 146 -15.58 15.36 -15.82
CA GLY A 146 -16.32 14.24 -15.23
C GLY A 146 -15.60 12.89 -15.25
N LYS A 147 -14.28 12.87 -15.48
CA LYS A 147 -13.45 11.64 -15.49
C LYS A 147 -12.66 11.40 -14.20
N LYS A 148 -13.11 11.98 -13.07
CA LYS A 148 -12.32 12.00 -11.82
C LYS A 148 -12.17 10.60 -11.22
N GLY A 149 -13.17 9.73 -11.38
CA GLY A 149 -13.15 8.34 -10.96
C GLY A 149 -12.14 7.51 -11.76
N PHE A 150 -12.15 7.61 -13.10
CA PHE A 150 -11.16 6.92 -13.92
C PHE A 150 -9.72 7.27 -13.54
N TYR A 151 -9.38 8.57 -13.49
CA TYR A 151 -8.01 8.97 -13.14
C TYR A 151 -7.68 8.70 -11.66
N GLY A 152 -8.65 8.88 -10.75
CA GLY A 152 -8.48 8.55 -9.33
C GLY A 152 -8.21 7.07 -9.06
N SER A 153 -8.77 6.17 -9.88
CA SER A 153 -8.57 4.72 -9.74
C SER A 153 -7.12 4.27 -9.96
N PHE A 154 -6.31 5.05 -10.69
CA PHE A 154 -4.89 4.75 -10.91
C PHE A 154 -4.08 4.79 -9.61
N GLN A 155 -4.56 5.47 -8.57
CA GLN A 155 -3.97 5.38 -7.23
C GLN A 155 -3.93 3.92 -6.77
N TYR A 156 -5.06 3.22 -6.86
CA TYR A 156 -5.14 1.81 -6.47
C TYR A 156 -4.42 0.89 -7.45
N VAL A 157 -4.35 1.23 -8.74
CA VAL A 157 -3.50 0.49 -9.70
C VAL A 157 -2.05 0.47 -9.23
N THR A 158 -1.50 1.60 -8.79
CA THR A 158 -0.11 1.65 -8.31
C THR A 158 0.08 0.93 -6.97
N LEU A 159 -0.89 1.04 -6.06
CA LEU A 159 -0.84 0.34 -4.76
C LEU A 159 -0.89 -1.18 -4.96
N VAL A 160 -1.88 -1.66 -5.71
CA VAL A 160 -2.04 -3.08 -6.04
C VAL A 160 -0.89 -3.56 -6.92
N GLY A 161 -0.32 -2.70 -7.77
CA GLY A 161 0.88 -3.01 -8.53
C GLY A 161 2.08 -3.36 -7.63
N GLY A 162 2.28 -2.63 -6.53
CA GLY A 162 3.32 -2.95 -5.54
C GLY A 162 3.05 -4.30 -4.87
N GLN A 163 1.79 -4.55 -4.53
CA GLN A 163 1.34 -5.84 -3.98
C GLN A 163 1.55 -7.00 -4.95
N LEU A 164 1.25 -6.79 -6.24
CA LEU A 164 1.43 -7.77 -7.30
C LEU A 164 2.91 -8.11 -7.47
N LEU A 165 3.79 -7.12 -7.45
CA LEU A 165 5.24 -7.33 -7.51
C LEU A 165 5.74 -8.11 -6.28
N ALA A 166 5.20 -7.83 -5.09
CA ALA A 166 5.55 -8.54 -3.86
C ALA A 166 5.14 -10.01 -3.92
N ILE A 167 3.88 -10.30 -4.27
CA ILE A 167 3.42 -11.69 -4.38
C ILE A 167 4.10 -12.44 -5.54
N PHE A 168 4.39 -11.76 -6.64
CA PHE A 168 5.14 -12.34 -7.77
C PHE A 168 6.57 -12.71 -7.37
N SER A 169 7.26 -11.83 -6.64
CA SER A 169 8.60 -12.11 -6.12
C SER A 169 8.59 -13.29 -5.16
N LEU A 170 7.57 -13.36 -4.29
CA LEU A 170 7.40 -14.49 -3.38
C LEU A 170 7.13 -15.79 -4.15
N PHE A 171 6.25 -15.75 -5.15
CA PHE A 171 5.95 -16.91 -5.98
C PHE A 171 7.21 -17.43 -6.69
N ILE A 172 8.07 -16.57 -7.20
CA ILE A 172 9.37 -16.99 -7.78
C ILE A 172 10.22 -17.70 -6.72
N VAL A 173 10.34 -17.13 -5.53
CA VAL A 173 11.13 -17.73 -4.44
C VAL A 173 10.54 -19.07 -3.97
N GLU A 174 9.22 -19.20 -3.89
CA GLU A 174 8.50 -20.46 -3.61
C GLU A 174 8.66 -21.53 -4.70
N ASN A 175 9.07 -21.14 -5.92
CA ASN A 175 9.38 -22.08 -7.00
C ASN A 175 10.85 -22.54 -6.99
N ILE A 176 11.75 -21.80 -6.33
CA ILE A 176 13.19 -22.06 -6.31
C ILE A 176 13.61 -22.73 -5.01
N TYR A 177 13.02 -22.32 -3.88
CA TYR A 177 13.42 -22.72 -2.54
C TYR A 177 12.31 -23.52 -1.84
N THR A 178 12.72 -24.41 -0.93
CA THR A 178 11.78 -25.12 -0.05
C THR A 178 11.25 -24.19 1.05
N HIS A 179 10.13 -24.56 1.69
CA HIS A 179 9.57 -23.80 2.80
C HIS A 179 10.60 -23.52 3.91
N GLU A 180 11.42 -24.52 4.27
CA GLU A 180 12.47 -24.39 5.28
C GLU A 180 13.56 -23.40 4.87
N GLN A 181 14.00 -23.44 3.60
CA GLN A 181 14.99 -22.49 3.08
C GLN A 181 14.45 -21.06 3.03
N ILE A 182 13.16 -20.90 2.71
CA ILE A 182 12.51 -19.58 2.72
C ILE A 182 12.51 -19.02 4.13
N SER A 183 12.08 -19.80 5.12
CA SER A 183 12.06 -19.40 6.53
C SER A 183 13.45 -19.12 7.09
N ALA A 184 14.46 -19.89 6.69
CA ALA A 184 15.83 -19.72 7.16
C ALA A 184 16.50 -18.44 6.62
N PHE A 185 16.42 -18.19 5.31
CA PHE A 185 17.15 -17.05 4.72
C PHE A 185 16.53 -16.44 3.47
N ALA A 186 15.79 -17.17 2.64
CA ALA A 186 15.41 -16.65 1.31
C ALA A 186 14.43 -15.46 1.40
N TRP A 187 13.67 -15.33 2.50
CA TRP A 187 12.83 -14.16 2.78
C TRP A 187 13.64 -12.84 2.77
N ARG A 188 14.92 -12.90 3.15
CA ARG A 188 15.82 -11.72 3.20
C ARG A 188 16.08 -11.14 1.82
N TYR A 189 16.12 -11.98 0.78
CA TYR A 189 16.37 -11.54 -0.60
C TYR A 189 15.26 -10.65 -1.14
N LEU A 190 14.01 -10.87 -0.72
CA LEU A 190 12.89 -10.00 -1.12
C LEU A 190 12.99 -8.61 -0.48
N PHE A 191 13.41 -8.50 0.78
CA PHE A 191 13.65 -7.20 1.39
C PHE A 191 14.88 -6.49 0.81
N ALA A 192 15.92 -7.25 0.44
CA ALA A 192 17.06 -6.70 -0.29
C ALA A 192 16.63 -6.17 -1.68
N LEU A 193 15.77 -6.91 -2.39
CA LEU A 193 15.17 -6.47 -3.64
C LEU A 193 14.36 -5.18 -3.44
N GLY A 194 13.58 -5.07 -2.38
CA GLY A 194 12.85 -3.85 -2.03
C GLY A 194 13.77 -2.64 -1.82
N GLY A 195 14.87 -2.82 -1.08
CA GLY A 195 15.91 -1.79 -0.92
C GLY A 195 16.54 -1.38 -2.26
N ILE A 196 16.83 -2.33 -3.15
CA ILE A 196 17.35 -2.05 -4.50
C ILE A 196 16.32 -1.28 -5.33
N LEU A 197 15.05 -1.71 -5.32
CA LEU A 197 13.97 -1.01 -6.02
C LEU A 197 13.80 0.42 -5.50
N ALA A 198 13.98 0.64 -4.19
CA ALA A 198 13.92 1.97 -3.58
C ALA A 198 15.02 2.87 -4.13
N LEU A 199 16.26 2.38 -4.18
CA LEU A 199 17.38 3.09 -4.79
C LEU A 199 17.15 3.35 -6.30
N LEU A 200 16.61 2.38 -7.05
CA LEU A 200 16.25 2.57 -8.45
C LEU A 200 15.19 3.66 -8.64
N SER A 201 14.17 3.71 -7.76
CA SER A 201 13.16 4.77 -7.78
C SER A 201 13.78 6.16 -7.55
N LEU A 202 14.82 6.25 -6.73
CA LEU A 202 15.57 7.48 -6.48
C LEU A 202 16.28 7.97 -7.76
N PHE A 203 16.90 7.06 -8.51
CA PHE A 203 17.52 7.39 -9.81
C PHE A 203 16.49 7.88 -10.83
N LEU A 204 15.33 7.23 -10.93
CA LEU A 204 14.25 7.65 -11.83
C LEU A 204 13.71 9.05 -11.48
N ARG A 205 13.72 9.42 -10.19
CA ARG A 205 13.30 10.75 -9.72
C ARG A 205 14.33 11.84 -9.97
N ASN A 206 15.61 11.54 -10.03
CA ASN A 206 16.64 12.51 -10.42
C ASN A 206 16.48 12.99 -11.88
N ILE A 207 15.82 12.19 -12.72
CA ILE A 207 15.51 12.51 -14.13
C ILE A 207 14.28 13.43 -14.24
N MET A 208 13.46 13.56 -13.18
CA MET A 208 12.40 14.56 -13.12
C MET A 208 12.99 15.95 -12.84
N GLU A 209 13.25 16.70 -13.91
CA GLU A 209 13.47 18.14 -13.83
C GLU A 209 12.37 18.82 -12.99
N GLU A 210 12.78 19.75 -12.12
CA GLU A 210 11.94 20.50 -11.20
C GLU A 210 10.74 21.13 -11.93
N THR A 211 9.59 20.46 -11.88
CA THR A 211 8.32 20.96 -12.40
C THR A 211 7.41 21.49 -11.29
N MET A 212 7.98 21.73 -10.11
CA MET A 212 7.35 22.44 -9.01
C MET A 212 8.08 23.77 -8.89
N ASP A 213 7.73 24.74 -9.73
CA ASP A 213 8.16 26.12 -9.59
C ASP A 213 8.01 26.52 -8.12
N SER A 214 9.13 26.73 -7.44
CA SER A 214 9.18 27.37 -6.12
C SER A 214 8.72 28.84 -6.18
N LYS A 215 8.24 29.32 -7.34
CA LYS A 215 7.92 30.71 -7.63
C LYS A 215 6.43 31.06 -7.56
N THR A 216 5.52 30.08 -7.47
CA THR A 216 4.08 30.37 -7.42
C THR A 216 3.52 30.48 -5.99
N THR A 217 4.30 30.18 -4.96
CA THR A 217 3.87 30.29 -3.55
C THR A 217 4.45 31.51 -2.81
N SER A 218 5.18 32.42 -3.48
CA SER A 218 5.80 33.58 -2.83
C SER A 218 4.95 34.87 -2.80
N LYS A 219 3.63 34.81 -3.03
CA LYS A 219 2.76 36.00 -2.92
C LYS A 219 1.41 35.69 -2.27
N THR A 220 1.41 35.07 -1.10
CA THR A 220 0.26 35.16 -0.20
C THR A 220 0.78 35.59 1.16
N THR A 221 0.27 36.73 1.60
CA THR A 221 0.73 37.56 2.71
C THR A 221 0.87 36.74 4.00
N ILE A 222 1.98 36.96 4.71
CA ILE A 222 2.48 36.32 5.95
C ILE A 222 1.47 36.25 7.13
N LYS A 223 0.25 36.80 6.98
CA LYS A 223 -0.82 36.75 8.00
C LYS A 223 -1.79 35.57 7.85
N GLU A 224 -1.80 34.83 6.74
CA GLU A 224 -2.69 33.66 6.54
C GLU A 224 -2.02 32.31 6.86
N GLU A 225 -0.72 32.29 7.17
CA GLU A 225 0.05 31.06 7.43
C GLU A 225 -0.35 30.30 8.71
N THR A 226 -1.00 30.96 9.68
CA THR A 226 -1.32 30.34 10.97
C THR A 226 -2.58 29.47 10.97
N GLN A 227 -3.37 29.46 9.89
CA GLN A 227 -4.65 28.72 9.84
C GLN A 227 -4.72 27.62 8.75
N ARG A 228 -3.73 27.48 7.86
CA ARG A 228 -3.72 26.36 6.91
C ARG A 228 -3.29 25.06 7.60
N GLY A 229 -4.22 24.11 7.71
CA GLY A 229 -3.91 22.72 8.04
C GLY A 229 -3.65 22.39 9.52
N SER A 230 -4.18 23.18 10.45
CA SER A 230 -4.09 22.84 11.87
C SER A 230 -5.00 21.66 12.20
N LEU A 231 -4.48 20.63 12.90
CA LEU A 231 -5.29 19.54 13.47
C LEU A 231 -6.47 20.07 14.31
N LYS A 232 -6.31 21.26 14.90
CA LYS A 232 -7.36 21.94 15.67
C LYS A 232 -8.54 22.38 14.81
N GLU A 233 -8.31 22.76 13.55
CA GLU A 233 -9.37 23.13 12.61
C GLU A 233 -10.16 21.90 12.17
N LEU A 234 -9.46 20.79 11.92
CA LEU A 234 -10.08 19.51 11.57
C LEU A 234 -11.06 19.03 12.66
N LEU A 235 -10.74 19.28 13.93
CA LEU A 235 -11.59 18.95 15.07
C LEU A 235 -12.88 19.77 15.17
N HIS A 236 -13.03 20.86 14.41
CA HIS A 236 -14.31 21.57 14.29
C HIS A 236 -15.28 20.84 13.35
N HIS A 237 -14.77 19.99 12.46
CA HIS A 237 -15.55 19.19 11.50
C HIS A 237 -15.75 17.73 11.95
N LYS A 238 -16.03 17.50 13.25
CA LYS A 238 -16.10 16.14 13.85
C LYS A 238 -17.00 15.15 13.10
N LYS A 239 -18.16 15.61 12.61
CA LYS A 239 -19.10 14.74 11.88
C LYS A 239 -18.52 14.26 10.56
N ALA A 240 -17.93 15.17 9.77
CA ALA A 240 -17.28 14.80 8.52
C ALA A 240 -16.07 13.87 8.78
N LEU A 241 -15.28 14.19 9.81
CA LEU A 241 -14.15 13.37 10.23
C LEU A 241 -14.57 11.95 10.61
N MET A 242 -15.64 11.77 11.41
CA MET A 242 -16.15 10.45 11.77
C MET A 242 -16.66 9.66 10.57
N ILE A 243 -17.31 10.31 9.61
CA ILE A 243 -17.78 9.66 8.38
C ILE A 243 -16.59 9.16 7.54
N VAL A 244 -15.61 10.04 7.28
CA VAL A 244 -14.41 9.67 6.51
C VAL A 244 -13.61 8.59 7.23
N PHE A 245 -13.47 8.70 8.54
CA PHE A 245 -12.81 7.70 9.37
C PHE A 245 -13.51 6.34 9.27
N GLY A 246 -14.83 6.28 9.46
CA GLY A 246 -15.59 5.04 9.36
C GLY A 246 -15.53 4.40 7.97
N LEU A 247 -15.69 5.21 6.91
CA LEU A 247 -15.57 4.75 5.52
C LEU A 247 -14.17 4.21 5.21
N THR A 248 -13.13 4.90 5.69
CA THR A 248 -11.73 4.49 5.47
C THR A 248 -11.40 3.24 6.27
N MET A 249 -11.88 3.14 7.50
CA MET A 249 -11.66 1.98 8.37
C MET A 249 -12.31 0.73 7.78
N GLY A 250 -13.59 0.79 7.40
CA GLY A 250 -14.29 -0.34 6.79
C GLY A 250 -13.69 -0.76 5.44
N GLY A 251 -13.40 0.22 4.57
CA GLY A 251 -12.76 -0.04 3.29
C GLY A 251 -11.37 -0.66 3.43
N SER A 252 -10.54 -0.13 4.33
CA SER A 252 -9.20 -0.67 4.59
C SER A 252 -9.27 -2.08 5.19
N LEU A 253 -10.19 -2.34 6.12
CA LEU A 253 -10.37 -3.66 6.72
C LEU A 253 -10.75 -4.71 5.67
N CYS A 254 -11.75 -4.42 4.83
CA CYS A 254 -12.12 -5.31 3.73
C CYS A 254 -10.97 -5.50 2.75
N PHE A 255 -10.25 -4.43 2.43
CA PHE A 255 -9.13 -4.46 1.50
C PHE A 255 -7.99 -5.37 1.98
N TYR A 256 -7.54 -5.25 3.23
CA TYR A 256 -6.51 -6.15 3.78
C TYR A 256 -7.02 -7.56 4.00
N THR A 257 -8.31 -7.73 4.35
CA THR A 257 -8.94 -9.04 4.44
C THR A 257 -8.85 -9.79 3.11
N PHE A 258 -9.21 -9.14 2.00
CA PHE A 258 -9.26 -9.80 0.70
C PHE A 258 -7.92 -9.85 -0.03
N THR A 259 -7.03 -8.88 0.15
CA THR A 259 -5.79 -8.83 -0.63
C THR A 259 -4.57 -9.39 0.13
N VAL A 260 -4.67 -9.57 1.45
CA VAL A 260 -3.57 -10.08 2.28
C VAL A 260 -3.99 -11.33 3.03
N TYR A 261 -5.04 -11.23 3.84
CA TYR A 261 -5.44 -12.33 4.71
C TYR A 261 -5.98 -13.54 3.94
N LEU A 262 -6.66 -13.34 2.79
CA LEU A 262 -7.15 -14.46 1.97
C LEU A 262 -6.04 -15.43 1.55
N LYS A 263 -4.82 -14.96 1.25
CA LYS A 263 -3.67 -15.85 1.00
C LYS A 263 -3.37 -16.72 2.22
N ILE A 264 -3.34 -16.10 3.41
CA ILE A 264 -3.07 -16.81 4.67
C ILE A 264 -4.16 -17.84 4.94
N PHE A 265 -5.41 -17.48 4.68
CA PHE A 265 -6.55 -18.38 4.82
C PHE A 265 -6.49 -19.56 3.85
N LEU A 266 -6.15 -19.32 2.58
CA LEU A 266 -5.94 -20.37 1.57
C LEU A 266 -4.88 -21.39 2.01
N THR A 267 -3.79 -20.92 2.61
CA THR A 267 -2.68 -21.79 3.05
C THR A 267 -2.98 -22.52 4.37
N ASN A 268 -3.62 -21.85 5.34
CA ASN A 268 -3.76 -22.38 6.71
C ASN A 268 -5.11 -23.04 7.00
N SER A 269 -6.14 -22.74 6.21
CA SER A 269 -7.52 -23.17 6.48
C SER A 269 -8.19 -23.92 5.32
N SER A 270 -7.51 -24.01 4.18
CA SER A 270 -7.91 -24.81 3.02
C SER A 270 -6.81 -25.81 2.67
N SER A 271 -7.05 -26.68 1.68
CA SER A 271 -6.11 -27.72 1.26
C SER A 271 -5.01 -27.25 0.29
N PHE A 272 -4.85 -25.94 0.09
CA PHE A 272 -3.91 -25.40 -0.90
C PHE A 272 -2.51 -25.25 -0.30
N SER A 273 -1.50 -25.62 -1.08
CA SER A 273 -0.11 -25.36 -0.73
C SER A 273 0.19 -23.85 -0.71
N PRO A 274 1.27 -23.41 -0.03
CA PRO A 274 1.69 -22.00 -0.06
C PRO A 274 1.91 -21.48 -1.48
N LYS A 275 2.50 -22.32 -2.35
CA LYS A 275 2.75 -22.01 -3.77
C LYS A 275 1.46 -21.84 -4.56
N GLU A 276 0.48 -22.72 -4.39
CA GLU A 276 -0.84 -22.57 -5.03
C GLU A 276 -1.57 -21.33 -4.52
N SER A 277 -1.51 -21.08 -3.21
CA SER A 277 -2.12 -19.88 -2.59
C SER A 277 -1.53 -18.58 -3.16
N SER A 278 -0.20 -18.52 -3.32
CA SER A 278 0.48 -17.39 -3.96
C SER A 278 0.11 -17.26 -5.44
N PHE A 279 -0.05 -18.37 -6.15
CA PHE A 279 -0.48 -18.36 -7.56
C PHE A 279 -1.91 -17.82 -7.73
N ILE A 280 -2.85 -18.27 -6.88
CA ILE A 280 -4.24 -17.79 -6.89
C ILE A 280 -4.27 -16.29 -6.64
N MET A 281 -3.60 -15.83 -5.57
CA MET A 281 -3.51 -14.40 -5.22
C MET A 281 -2.85 -13.57 -6.33
N LEU A 282 -1.80 -14.09 -6.98
CA LEU A 282 -1.14 -13.44 -8.11
C LEU A 282 -2.12 -13.21 -9.28
N LEU A 283 -2.92 -14.22 -9.64
CA LEU A 283 -3.92 -14.11 -10.70
C LEU A 283 -5.06 -13.16 -10.30
N ALA A 284 -5.53 -13.24 -9.06
CA ALA A 284 -6.61 -12.41 -8.55
C ALA A 284 -6.21 -10.92 -8.50
N LEU A 285 -5.00 -10.59 -8.03
CA LEU A 285 -4.48 -9.23 -8.04
C LEU A 285 -4.21 -8.72 -9.45
N SER A 286 -3.77 -9.58 -10.37
CA SER A 286 -3.62 -9.23 -11.78
C SER A 286 -4.96 -8.79 -12.36
N TYR A 287 -6.02 -9.58 -12.14
CA TYR A 287 -7.38 -9.21 -12.50
C TYR A 287 -7.81 -7.88 -11.85
N PHE A 288 -7.53 -7.71 -10.56
CA PHE A 288 -7.95 -6.54 -9.80
C PHE A 288 -7.33 -5.23 -10.32
N ILE A 289 -6.07 -5.24 -10.76
CA ILE A 289 -5.42 -4.09 -11.41
C ILE A 289 -6.20 -3.63 -12.64
N PHE A 290 -6.61 -4.55 -13.51
CA PHE A 290 -7.37 -4.21 -14.71
C PHE A 290 -8.80 -3.78 -14.40
N LEU A 291 -9.38 -4.30 -13.31
CA LEU A 291 -10.71 -3.93 -12.88
C LEU A 291 -10.78 -2.49 -12.33
N GLN A 292 -9.71 -1.98 -11.70
CA GLN A 292 -9.71 -0.64 -11.08
C GLN A 292 -10.13 0.48 -12.06
N PRO A 293 -9.50 0.64 -13.25
CA PRO A 293 -9.91 1.68 -14.21
C PRO A 293 -11.32 1.49 -14.74
N LEU A 294 -11.77 0.25 -14.95
CA LEU A 294 -13.13 -0.05 -15.44
C LEU A 294 -14.19 0.39 -14.42
N CYS A 295 -13.99 0.04 -13.15
CA CYS A 295 -14.84 0.52 -12.05
C CYS A 295 -14.72 2.03 -11.85
N GLY A 296 -13.55 2.62 -12.10
CA GLY A 296 -13.36 4.08 -12.11
C GLY A 296 -14.20 4.78 -13.18
N MET A 297 -14.29 4.22 -14.39
CA MET A 297 -15.19 4.73 -15.44
C MET A 297 -16.66 4.59 -15.07
N LEU A 298 -17.01 3.50 -14.35
CA LEU A 298 -18.36 3.31 -13.84
C LEU A 298 -18.70 4.35 -12.77
N ALA A 299 -17.76 4.66 -11.88
CA ALA A 299 -17.89 5.68 -10.84
C ALA A 299 -18.08 7.10 -11.40
N ASP A 300 -17.63 7.36 -12.62
CA ASP A 300 -17.86 8.62 -13.32
C ASP A 300 -19.32 8.76 -13.80
N LYS A 301 -20.05 7.64 -13.94
CA LYS A 301 -21.47 7.60 -14.37
C LYS A 301 -22.44 7.43 -13.21
N ILE A 302 -22.04 6.74 -12.14
CA ILE A 302 -22.88 6.40 -10.99
C ILE A 302 -22.56 7.32 -9.81
N LYS A 303 -23.57 7.66 -8.98
CA LYS A 303 -23.33 8.44 -7.77
C LYS A 303 -22.43 7.67 -6.80
N ARG A 304 -21.44 8.33 -6.21
CA ARG A 304 -20.48 7.71 -5.27
C ARG A 304 -21.17 7.08 -4.05
N THR A 305 -22.26 7.66 -3.57
CA THR A 305 -23.05 7.09 -2.48
C THR A 305 -23.68 5.75 -2.86
N GLN A 306 -24.12 5.58 -4.11
CA GLN A 306 -24.63 4.30 -4.60
C GLN A 306 -23.52 3.26 -4.68
N MET A 307 -22.33 3.64 -5.17
CA MET A 307 -21.16 2.76 -5.19
C MET A 307 -20.78 2.28 -3.78
N LEU A 308 -20.77 3.18 -2.79
CA LEU A 308 -20.51 2.82 -1.39
C LEU A 308 -21.58 1.89 -0.80
N MET A 309 -22.87 2.10 -1.13
CA MET A 309 -23.94 1.20 -0.70
C MET A 309 -23.79 -0.19 -1.32
N VAL A 310 -23.46 -0.26 -2.62
CA VAL A 310 -23.17 -1.52 -3.30
C VAL A 310 -21.99 -2.21 -2.62
N PHE A 311 -20.89 -1.50 -2.37
CA PHE A 311 -19.74 -2.04 -1.61
C PHE A 311 -20.15 -2.57 -0.23
N ALA A 312 -20.96 -1.83 0.53
CA ALA A 312 -21.37 -2.26 1.87
C ALA A 312 -22.23 -3.53 1.83
N ILE A 313 -23.22 -3.59 0.93
CA ILE A 313 -24.13 -4.73 0.79
C ILE A 313 -23.38 -5.95 0.25
N THR A 314 -22.63 -5.76 -0.84
CA THR A 314 -21.85 -6.84 -1.45
C THR A 314 -20.73 -7.30 -0.53
N GLY A 315 -20.04 -6.40 0.18
CA GLY A 315 -19.06 -6.76 1.20
C GLY A 315 -19.65 -7.63 2.30
N LEU A 316 -20.83 -7.29 2.82
CA LEU A 316 -21.51 -8.07 3.86
C LEU A 316 -21.91 -9.48 3.40
N ILE A 317 -22.41 -9.61 2.17
CA ILE A 317 -22.91 -10.88 1.62
C ILE A 317 -21.76 -11.74 1.08
N VAL A 318 -20.84 -11.13 0.33
CA VAL A 318 -19.75 -11.83 -0.37
C VAL A 318 -18.71 -12.35 0.62
N THR A 319 -18.42 -11.63 1.71
CA THR A 319 -17.40 -12.07 2.70
C THR A 319 -17.66 -13.51 3.20
N PRO A 320 -18.80 -13.84 3.83
CA PRO A 320 -19.03 -15.21 4.31
C PRO A 320 -19.06 -16.23 3.17
N VAL A 321 -19.62 -15.88 2.00
CA VAL A 321 -19.66 -16.76 0.83
C VAL A 321 -18.26 -17.11 0.34
N VAL A 322 -17.36 -16.13 0.29
CA VAL A 322 -15.97 -16.31 -0.15
C VAL A 322 -15.19 -17.17 0.83
N PHE A 323 -15.26 -16.87 2.14
CA PHE A 323 -14.53 -17.67 3.13
C PHE A 323 -15.06 -19.10 3.22
N TYR A 324 -16.39 -19.29 3.19
CA TYR A 324 -16.98 -20.62 3.17
C TYR A 324 -16.65 -21.37 1.87
N GLY A 325 -16.72 -20.69 0.73
CA GLY A 325 -16.41 -21.24 -0.59
C GLY A 325 -14.96 -21.68 -0.69
N ILE A 326 -14.00 -20.81 -0.33
CA ILE A 326 -12.56 -21.12 -0.34
C ILE A 326 -12.22 -22.27 0.60
N LYS A 327 -12.88 -22.37 1.75
CA LYS A 327 -12.66 -23.48 2.70
C LYS A 327 -12.98 -24.85 2.09
N HIS A 328 -13.98 -24.92 1.20
CA HIS A 328 -14.43 -26.16 0.56
C HIS A 328 -13.99 -26.28 -0.90
N ALA A 329 -13.26 -25.31 -1.43
CA ALA A 329 -12.78 -25.33 -2.80
C ALA A 329 -11.77 -26.48 -2.97
N THR A 330 -11.99 -27.29 -4.00
CA THR A 330 -11.14 -28.44 -4.32
C THR A 330 -10.16 -28.14 -5.44
N SER A 331 -10.42 -27.07 -6.19
CA SER A 331 -9.66 -26.68 -7.36
C SER A 331 -9.18 -25.23 -7.26
N VAL A 332 -8.00 -24.97 -7.84
CA VAL A 332 -7.41 -23.63 -7.99
C VAL A 332 -8.40 -22.67 -8.68
N TYR A 333 -9.17 -23.16 -9.66
CA TYR A 333 -10.15 -22.35 -10.39
C TYR A 333 -11.33 -21.93 -9.51
N GLU A 334 -11.78 -22.79 -8.59
CA GLU A 334 -12.86 -22.48 -7.65
C GLU A 334 -12.39 -21.44 -6.62
N ALA A 335 -11.21 -21.64 -6.04
CA ALA A 335 -10.62 -20.67 -5.12
C ALA A 335 -10.40 -19.31 -5.79
N LEU A 336 -9.87 -19.29 -7.02
CA LEU A 336 -9.69 -18.08 -7.81
C LEU A 336 -11.02 -17.37 -8.09
N PHE A 337 -12.09 -18.11 -8.40
CA PHE A 337 -13.41 -17.52 -8.60
C PHE A 337 -13.90 -16.76 -7.35
N TYR A 338 -13.78 -17.36 -6.18
CA TYR A 338 -14.17 -16.71 -4.93
C TYR A 338 -13.30 -15.48 -4.62
N GLU A 339 -12.01 -15.55 -4.90
CA GLU A 339 -11.14 -14.39 -4.70
C GLU A 339 -11.45 -13.24 -5.69
N ILE A 340 -11.70 -13.56 -6.95
CA ILE A 340 -12.20 -12.60 -7.95
C ILE A 340 -13.52 -11.97 -7.52
N LEU A 341 -14.43 -12.75 -6.94
CA LEU A 341 -15.71 -12.26 -6.42
C LEU A 341 -15.48 -11.25 -5.28
N ALA A 342 -14.58 -11.56 -4.35
CA ALA A 342 -14.18 -10.68 -3.25
C ALA A 342 -13.61 -9.36 -3.75
N LEU A 343 -12.66 -9.41 -4.69
CA LEU A 343 -12.01 -8.24 -5.26
C LEU A 343 -12.94 -7.41 -6.16
N SER A 344 -13.90 -8.06 -6.83
CA SER A 344 -14.93 -7.36 -7.60
C SER A 344 -15.87 -6.56 -6.70
N SER A 345 -16.29 -7.15 -5.57
CA SER A 345 -17.05 -6.46 -4.52
C SER A 345 -16.26 -5.27 -3.95
N MET A 346 -14.98 -5.47 -3.66
CA MET A 346 -14.07 -4.44 -3.15
C MET A 346 -13.87 -3.26 -4.11
N SER A 347 -13.94 -3.51 -5.43
CA SER A 347 -13.70 -2.51 -6.47
C SER A 347 -14.66 -1.33 -6.41
N PHE A 348 -15.87 -1.52 -5.90
CA PHE A 348 -16.85 -0.44 -5.73
C PHE A 348 -16.40 0.62 -4.72
N TYR A 349 -15.51 0.29 -3.79
CA TYR A 349 -14.89 1.23 -2.87
C TYR A 349 -13.55 1.76 -3.40
N THR A 350 -12.66 0.89 -3.85
CA THR A 350 -11.27 1.28 -4.17
C THR A 350 -11.18 2.26 -5.33
N CYS A 351 -12.03 2.13 -6.35
CA CYS A 351 -12.01 3.02 -7.50
C CYS A 351 -12.42 4.48 -7.17
N ILE A 352 -13.14 4.70 -6.07
CA ILE A 352 -13.62 6.02 -5.63
C ILE A 352 -12.91 6.57 -4.40
N ALA A 353 -12.15 5.75 -3.69
CA ALA A 353 -11.50 6.12 -2.44
C ALA A 353 -10.52 7.30 -2.57
N GLY A 354 -9.90 7.50 -3.75
CA GLY A 354 -9.05 8.67 -4.01
C GLY A 354 -9.83 9.99 -4.24
N VAL A 355 -11.15 9.91 -4.39
CA VAL A 355 -12.00 11.05 -4.80
C VAL A 355 -13.04 11.43 -3.73
N ILE A 356 -13.28 10.56 -2.75
CA ILE A 356 -14.11 10.85 -1.58
C ILE A 356 -13.24 11.61 -0.57
N LYS A 357 -13.57 12.87 -0.31
CA LYS A 357 -12.91 13.74 0.68
C LYS A 357 -13.93 14.23 1.69
#